data_AF-A0A3N5ZG79-F1
#
_entry.id   AF-A0A3N5ZG79-F1
#
_cell.length_a   1.000
_cell.length_b   1.000
_cell.length_c   1.000
_cell.angle_alpha   90.00
_cell.angle_beta   90.00
_cell.angle_gamma   90.00
#
_symmetry.space_group_name_H-M   'P 1'
#
loop_
_entity.id
_entity.type
_entity.pdbx_description
1 polymer ?
#
loop_
_entity_poly.entity_id
_entity_poly.type
_entity_poly.pdbx_seq_one_letter_code
_entity_poly.pdbx_strand_id
1 'polypeptide(L)'
;MNLVRRTVTTAGLLLLWGSVCAPALNGQAPGAGVEAGRDGATAAKGARDGVHKVRIDFNRWHDVAELQADMKALEKAYPKFLKYISLGKSHGGRDIAAMIVNNPETGADASKPAMYIEANIHGNEIQGGEVCLYTIWYLMENYGRVDRITSLVDERAFYIVPTVNPDGRDFFMHGTGAAARTGHFPVDDDGDGMADEDGPADLNGNGVVEQIRKHVPGQGNMKKSGADPRILEPVRPGEAGDYVLLGQEGLDRDGDGRVGEDGPGRYDPNRNYPADWPPNYVR
;
A
#
# COMPACT_ATOMS: atom_id res chain seq x y z
N MET A 1 15.48 32.97 21.52
CA MET A 1 15.33 31.57 21.03
C MET A 1 14.98 30.70 22.23
N ASN A 2 13.70 30.43 22.46
CA ASN A 2 13.24 29.70 23.65
C ASN A 2 12.55 28.40 23.22
N LEU A 3 13.16 27.25 23.52
CA LEU A 3 12.49 25.95 23.39
C LEU A 3 11.50 25.77 24.55
N VAL A 4 10.27 25.38 24.22
CA VAL A 4 9.34 24.81 25.19
C VAL A 4 9.07 23.36 24.78
N ARG A 5 9.73 22.42 25.45
CA ARG A 5 9.35 21.00 25.40
C ARG A 5 8.18 20.77 26.35
N ARG A 6 7.17 20.01 25.93
CA ARG A 6 6.19 19.39 26.83
C ARG A 6 6.07 17.90 26.51
N THR A 7 6.41 17.10 27.51
CA THR A 7 6.14 15.67 27.57
C THR A 7 4.63 15.45 27.72
N VAL A 8 4.05 14.48 27.02
CA VAL A 8 2.69 13.98 27.27
C VAL A 8 2.80 12.52 27.69
N THR A 9 2.27 12.23 28.88
CA THR A 9 2.31 10.90 29.50
C THR A 9 1.15 10.04 29.02
N THR A 10 1.41 8.74 28.83
CA THR A 10 0.43 7.76 28.40
C THR A 10 -0.73 7.58 29.40
N ALA A 11 -1.97 7.56 28.92
CA ALA A 11 -3.13 7.11 29.67
C ALA A 11 -3.89 6.05 28.86
N GLY A 12 -3.99 4.83 29.39
CA GLY A 12 -4.68 3.71 28.73
C GLY A 12 -6.20 3.85 28.81
N LEU A 13 -6.90 3.47 27.75
CA LEU A 13 -8.36 3.48 27.71
C LEU A 13 -8.91 2.06 27.91
N LEU A 14 -9.58 1.84 29.04
CA LEU A 14 -10.27 0.60 29.37
C LEU A 14 -11.74 0.70 28.89
N LEU A 15 -12.17 -0.18 27.99
CA LEU A 15 -13.58 -0.22 27.53
C LEU A 15 -14.32 -1.37 28.22
N LEU A 16 -15.22 -1.00 29.14
CA LEU A 16 -16.13 -1.90 29.83
C LEU A 16 -17.43 -2.08 29.04
N TRP A 17 -17.87 -3.33 28.88
CA TRP A 17 -19.21 -3.68 28.42
C TRP A 17 -20.26 -3.36 29.49
N GLY A 18 -21.36 -2.73 29.10
CA GLY A 18 -22.55 -2.53 29.92
C GLY A 18 -23.78 -3.04 29.19
N SER A 19 -24.60 -3.86 29.86
CA SER A 19 -25.76 -4.53 29.26
C SER A 19 -27.00 -4.36 30.14
N VAL A 20 -28.14 -4.09 29.49
CA VAL A 20 -29.53 -4.18 29.98
C VAL A 20 -29.95 -3.29 31.17
N CYS A 21 -30.85 -2.32 30.92
CA CYS A 21 -32.24 -2.40 31.42
C CYS A 21 -33.13 -1.27 30.84
N ALA A 22 -34.42 -1.56 30.62
CA ALA A 22 -35.44 -0.60 30.23
C ALA A 22 -36.55 -0.54 31.30
N PRO A 23 -37.35 0.54 31.31
CA PRO A 23 -38.80 0.37 31.48
C PRO A 23 -39.62 1.09 30.39
N ALA A 24 -40.91 0.79 30.34
CA ALA A 24 -41.77 0.95 29.15
C ALA A 24 -42.94 1.96 29.33
N LEU A 25 -43.90 1.90 28.38
CA LEU A 25 -45.22 2.58 28.29
C LEU A 25 -45.21 3.93 27.54
N ASN A 26 -46.16 4.27 26.65
CA ASN A 26 -47.32 3.54 26.12
C ASN A 26 -47.78 4.15 24.78
N GLY A 27 -48.35 3.39 23.83
CA GLY A 27 -48.98 3.97 22.62
C GLY A 27 -49.27 3.01 21.45
N GLN A 28 -50.55 2.72 21.20
CA GLN A 28 -51.08 1.97 20.03
C GLN A 28 -51.47 2.94 18.89
N ALA A 29 -51.75 2.57 17.63
CA ALA A 29 -51.49 1.43 16.70
C ALA A 29 -52.34 1.74 15.40
N PRO A 30 -52.49 0.88 14.36
CA PRO A 30 -51.68 -0.19 13.77
C PRO A 30 -51.36 0.04 12.26
N GLY A 31 -50.58 -0.84 11.61
CA GLY A 31 -50.42 -0.81 10.14
C GLY A 31 -49.66 -2.01 9.53
N ALA A 32 -50.38 -2.84 8.77
CA ALA A 32 -49.97 -3.89 7.81
C ALA A 32 -48.53 -4.48 7.87
N GLY A 33 -48.45 -5.80 8.05
CA GLY A 33 -47.18 -6.53 8.08
C GLY A 33 -46.57 -6.84 6.70
N VAL A 34 -45.23 -6.93 6.69
CA VAL A 34 -44.45 -7.69 5.70
C VAL A 34 -43.46 -8.53 6.50
N GLU A 35 -43.61 -9.85 6.45
CA GLU A 35 -42.68 -10.78 7.10
C GLU A 35 -41.38 -10.86 6.26
N ALA A 36 -40.26 -10.45 6.85
CA ALA A 36 -38.93 -10.78 6.33
C ALA A 36 -38.37 -11.93 7.16
N GLY A 37 -38.33 -13.12 6.57
CA GLY A 37 -37.79 -14.33 7.21
C GLY A 37 -36.33 -14.12 7.65
N ARG A 38 -36.04 -14.39 8.92
CA ARG A 38 -34.68 -14.42 9.47
C ARG A 38 -34.11 -15.83 9.41
N ASP A 39 -33.81 -16.29 8.20
CA ASP A 39 -33.10 -17.55 8.03
C ASP A 39 -31.60 -17.38 8.30
N GLY A 40 -31.17 -17.94 9.44
CA GLY A 40 -29.86 -18.57 9.59
C GLY A 40 -28.62 -17.81 9.11
N ALA A 41 -28.33 -16.64 9.68
CA ALA A 41 -26.96 -16.14 9.69
C ALA A 41 -26.09 -17.02 10.61
N THR A 42 -25.64 -18.16 10.09
CA THR A 42 -24.58 -18.96 10.71
C THR A 42 -23.32 -18.11 10.75
N ALA A 43 -23.03 -17.55 11.92
CA ALA A 43 -21.79 -16.83 12.16
C ALA A 43 -20.61 -17.72 11.77
N ALA A 44 -19.90 -17.34 10.72
CA ALA A 44 -18.68 -18.03 10.31
C ALA A 44 -17.76 -18.09 11.54
N LYS A 45 -17.47 -19.31 11.99
CA LYS A 45 -16.69 -19.55 13.18
C LYS A 45 -15.26 -19.11 12.86
N GLY A 46 -14.95 -17.85 13.18
CA GLY A 46 -13.74 -17.18 12.74
C GLY A 46 -12.51 -18.04 13.01
N ALA A 47 -11.60 -18.09 12.03
CA ALA A 47 -10.32 -18.78 12.14
C ALA A 47 -9.57 -18.21 13.36
N ARG A 48 -9.63 -18.94 14.48
CA ARG A 48 -8.84 -18.64 15.67
C ARG A 48 -7.46 -19.24 15.46
N ASP A 49 -6.44 -18.40 15.59
CA ASP A 49 -5.00 -18.66 15.64
C ASP A 49 -4.66 -20.14 15.84
N GLY A 50 -4.64 -20.87 14.71
CA GLY A 50 -4.26 -22.26 14.67
C GLY A 50 -2.74 -22.37 14.69
N VAL A 51 -2.23 -23.59 14.88
CA VAL A 51 -0.83 -23.84 14.51
C VAL A 51 -0.74 -23.78 12.98
N HIS A 52 -0.25 -22.65 12.51
CA HIS A 52 0.05 -22.42 11.09
C HIS A 52 1.29 -23.21 10.69
N LYS A 53 1.27 -23.79 9.49
CA LYS A 53 2.39 -24.55 8.93
C LYS A 53 3.53 -23.62 8.53
N VAL A 54 3.19 -22.45 7.99
CA VAL A 54 4.14 -21.35 7.76
C VAL A 54 3.68 -20.15 8.58
N ARG A 55 4.56 -19.63 9.42
CA ARG A 55 4.31 -18.42 10.20
C ARG A 55 4.92 -17.23 9.44
N ILE A 56 4.07 -16.27 9.11
CA ILE A 56 4.42 -14.98 8.50
C ILE A 56 3.83 -13.90 9.40
N ASP A 57 4.63 -12.90 9.78
CA ASP A 57 4.20 -11.86 10.72
C ASP A 57 3.65 -10.63 9.96
N PHE A 58 2.35 -10.64 9.69
CA PHE A 58 1.59 -9.58 8.98
C PHE A 58 1.32 -8.31 9.82
N ASN A 59 2.09 -8.08 10.88
CA ASN A 59 2.01 -6.88 11.73
C ASN A 59 3.10 -5.83 11.42
N ARG A 60 3.87 -6.06 10.36
CA ARG A 60 4.87 -5.17 9.78
C ARG A 60 4.79 -5.27 8.25
N TRP A 61 5.54 -4.41 7.57
CA TRP A 61 5.79 -4.53 6.14
C TRP A 61 7.08 -5.32 5.91
N HIS A 62 7.06 -6.20 4.90
CA HIS A 62 8.21 -6.98 4.45
C HIS A 62 9.03 -6.14 3.46
N ASP A 63 10.34 -6.35 3.32
CA ASP A 63 11.08 -5.90 2.13
C ASP A 63 10.90 -6.88 0.93
N VAL A 64 11.54 -6.62 -0.22
CA VAL A 64 11.40 -7.49 -1.40
C VAL A 64 12.05 -8.86 -1.18
N ALA A 65 13.17 -8.92 -0.46
CA ALA A 65 13.86 -10.17 -0.17
C ALA A 65 13.07 -11.02 0.83
N GLU A 66 12.47 -10.40 1.86
CA GLU A 66 11.55 -11.03 2.80
C GLU A 66 10.30 -11.57 2.10
N LEU A 67 9.62 -10.77 1.26
CA LEU A 67 8.49 -11.24 0.44
C LEU A 67 8.84 -12.50 -0.35
N GLN A 68 9.99 -12.49 -1.05
CA GLN A 68 10.44 -13.65 -1.82
C GLN A 68 10.84 -14.85 -0.95
N ALA A 69 11.41 -14.61 0.24
CA ALA A 69 11.76 -15.66 1.18
C ALA A 69 10.51 -16.36 1.72
N ASP A 70 9.47 -15.60 2.09
CA ASP A 70 8.20 -16.13 2.58
C ASP A 70 7.42 -16.87 1.48
N MET A 71 7.44 -16.38 0.24
CA MET A 71 6.90 -17.13 -0.91
C MET A 71 7.61 -18.48 -1.11
N LYS A 72 8.95 -18.53 -0.99
CA LYS A 72 9.74 -19.78 -1.08
C LYS A 72 9.51 -20.70 0.12
N ALA A 73 9.28 -20.15 1.31
CA ALA A 73 8.90 -20.91 2.51
C ALA A 73 7.51 -21.55 2.36
N LEU A 74 6.55 -20.80 1.79
CA LEU A 74 5.23 -21.30 1.41
C LEU A 74 5.32 -22.42 0.37
N GLU A 75 6.07 -22.23 -0.73
CA GLU A 75 6.29 -23.28 -1.73
C GLU A 75 6.85 -24.56 -1.09
N LYS A 76 7.92 -24.44 -0.30
CA LYS A 76 8.54 -25.58 0.41
C LYS A 76 7.56 -26.28 1.36
N ALA A 77 6.62 -25.56 1.95
CA ALA A 77 5.59 -26.12 2.82
C ALA A 77 4.43 -26.75 2.03
N TYR A 78 4.09 -26.25 0.85
CA TYR A 78 2.95 -26.69 0.05
C TYR A 78 3.32 -27.07 -1.41
N PRO A 79 4.35 -27.92 -1.64
CA PRO A 79 4.95 -28.12 -2.97
C PRO A 79 4.05 -28.89 -3.97
N LYS A 80 2.91 -29.44 -3.50
CA LYS A 80 1.86 -29.97 -4.38
C LYS A 80 1.07 -28.85 -5.08
N PHE A 81 0.84 -27.74 -4.38
CA PHE A 81 -0.10 -26.69 -4.79
C PHE A 81 0.60 -25.43 -5.30
N LEU A 82 1.78 -25.16 -4.76
CA LEU A 82 2.53 -23.93 -4.98
C LEU A 82 3.73 -24.16 -5.88
N LYS A 83 3.96 -23.20 -6.78
CA LYS A 83 5.17 -23.12 -7.61
C LYS A 83 5.62 -21.67 -7.71
N TYR A 84 6.80 -21.38 -7.15
CA TYR A 84 7.47 -20.11 -7.27
C TYR A 84 8.14 -20.01 -8.64
N ILE A 85 7.93 -18.88 -9.33
CA ILE A 85 8.61 -18.57 -10.59
C ILE A 85 9.10 -17.12 -10.58
N SER A 86 10.08 -16.83 -11.44
CA SER A 86 10.41 -15.47 -11.85
C SER A 86 9.79 -15.21 -13.21
N LEU A 87 9.02 -14.12 -13.35
CA LEU A 87 8.48 -13.67 -14.64
C LEU A 87 9.54 -12.94 -15.48
N GLY A 88 10.62 -12.52 -14.84
CA GLY A 88 11.69 -11.72 -15.44
C GLY A 88 12.49 -10.98 -14.38
N LYS A 89 13.43 -10.15 -14.83
CA LYS A 89 14.21 -9.26 -13.98
C LYS A 89 13.71 -7.83 -14.11
N SER A 90 13.71 -7.10 -13.00
CA SER A 90 13.61 -5.64 -13.00
C SER A 90 14.90 -5.01 -13.52
N HIS A 91 14.92 -3.68 -13.67
CA HIS A 91 16.13 -2.99 -14.13
C HIS A 91 17.28 -3.12 -13.11
N GLY A 92 16.97 -3.03 -11.81
CA GLY A 92 17.89 -3.33 -10.71
C GLY A 92 18.23 -4.82 -10.53
N GLY A 93 17.85 -5.70 -11.47
CA GLY A 93 18.19 -7.12 -11.47
C GLY A 93 17.43 -7.99 -10.45
N ARG A 94 16.44 -7.44 -9.75
CA ARG A 94 15.57 -8.18 -8.80
C ARG A 94 14.61 -9.07 -9.58
N ASP A 95 14.26 -10.23 -9.03
CA ASP A 95 13.23 -11.09 -9.64
C ASP A 95 11.84 -10.49 -9.49
N ILE A 96 11.10 -10.42 -10.60
CA ILE A 96 9.65 -10.19 -10.59
C ILE A 96 9.00 -11.52 -10.24
N ALA A 97 8.86 -11.75 -8.93
CA ALA A 97 8.45 -13.02 -8.36
C ALA A 97 6.93 -13.25 -8.50
N ALA A 98 6.54 -14.44 -8.96
CA ALA A 98 5.16 -14.88 -8.99
C ALA A 98 4.98 -16.23 -8.30
N MET A 99 3.83 -16.41 -7.67
CA MET A 99 3.38 -17.69 -7.14
C MET A 99 2.23 -18.21 -8.00
N ILE A 100 2.39 -19.43 -8.54
CA ILE A 100 1.28 -20.19 -9.09
C ILE A 100 0.65 -21.00 -7.96
N VAL A 101 -0.67 -20.89 -7.78
CA VAL A 101 -1.48 -21.73 -6.89
C VAL A 101 -2.40 -22.59 -7.73
N ASN A 102 -2.25 -23.92 -7.69
CA ASN A 102 -3.09 -24.86 -8.43
C ASN A 102 -3.07 -26.25 -7.78
N ASN A 103 -4.23 -26.93 -7.61
CA ASN A 103 -4.21 -28.37 -7.35
C ASN A 103 -4.01 -29.18 -8.65
N PRO A 104 -2.87 -29.88 -8.86
CA PRO A 104 -2.62 -30.63 -10.09
C PRO A 104 -3.52 -31.87 -10.26
N GLU A 105 -4.10 -32.41 -9.18
CA GLU A 105 -4.98 -33.61 -9.26
C GLU A 105 -6.31 -33.32 -9.96
N THR A 106 -6.76 -32.07 -9.94
CA THR A 106 -8.00 -31.61 -10.60
C THR A 106 -7.72 -30.90 -11.92
N GLY A 107 -6.49 -30.94 -12.44
CA GLY A 107 -6.08 -30.41 -13.73
C GLY A 107 -4.85 -29.51 -13.70
N ALA A 108 -4.26 -29.29 -14.87
CA ALA A 108 -3.19 -28.30 -15.05
C ALA A 108 -3.73 -26.88 -14.82
N ASP A 109 -2.87 -25.97 -14.36
CA ASP A 109 -3.19 -24.56 -14.12
C ASP A 109 -3.77 -23.88 -15.37
N ALA A 110 -3.12 -24.09 -16.53
CA ALA A 110 -3.58 -23.59 -17.83
C ALA A 110 -4.90 -24.21 -18.35
N SER A 111 -5.46 -25.22 -17.67
CA SER A 111 -6.74 -25.86 -18.06
C SER A 111 -7.93 -25.41 -17.21
N LYS A 112 -7.70 -24.56 -16.19
CA LYS A 112 -8.72 -24.06 -15.27
C LYS A 112 -8.99 -22.57 -15.50
N PRO A 113 -10.18 -22.05 -15.09
CA PRO A 113 -10.38 -20.62 -14.99
C PRO A 113 -9.39 -20.04 -13.97
N ALA A 114 -8.59 -19.07 -14.41
CA ALA A 114 -7.51 -18.49 -13.63
C ALA A 114 -7.83 -17.09 -13.13
N MET A 115 -7.26 -16.73 -11.99
CA MET A 115 -7.24 -15.36 -11.48
C MET A 115 -5.80 -14.85 -11.41
N TYR A 116 -5.53 -13.74 -12.11
CA TYR A 116 -4.29 -12.98 -11.96
C TYR A 116 -4.47 -11.93 -10.88
N ILE A 117 -3.54 -11.86 -9.93
CA ILE A 117 -3.53 -10.86 -8.85
C ILE A 117 -2.14 -10.25 -8.83
N GLU A 118 -2.03 -8.97 -9.17
CA GLU A 118 -0.78 -8.22 -9.03
C GLU A 118 -0.90 -7.08 -8.03
N ALA A 119 0.26 -6.63 -7.55
CA ALA A 119 0.37 -5.47 -6.70
C ALA A 119 1.70 -4.72 -6.91
N ASN A 120 1.82 -3.60 -6.22
CA ASN A 120 2.97 -2.68 -6.28
C ASN A 120 3.37 -2.35 -7.74
N ILE A 121 2.37 -2.02 -8.58
CA ILE A 121 2.64 -1.36 -9.87
C ILE A 121 3.27 0.01 -9.65
N HIS A 122 2.85 0.68 -8.58
CA HIS A 122 3.63 1.74 -7.94
C HIS A 122 4.35 1.17 -6.71
N GLY A 123 5.66 1.41 -6.59
CA GLY A 123 6.49 0.76 -5.57
C GLY A 123 6.11 1.14 -4.13
N ASN A 124 5.68 2.38 -3.93
CA ASN A 124 5.29 2.93 -2.63
C ASN A 124 3.90 2.49 -2.12
N GLU A 125 3.08 1.82 -2.93
CA GLU A 125 1.75 1.30 -2.54
C GLU A 125 1.88 -0.08 -1.85
N ILE A 126 2.85 -0.20 -0.94
CA ILE A 126 3.40 -1.46 -0.41
C ILE A 126 2.35 -2.45 0.12
N GLN A 127 1.22 -1.96 0.63
CA GLN A 127 0.14 -2.75 1.21
C GLN A 127 -0.44 -3.79 0.23
N GLY A 128 -0.39 -3.52 -1.09
CA GLY A 128 -0.87 -4.47 -2.09
C GLY A 128 -0.08 -5.79 -2.12
N GLY A 129 1.26 -5.72 -2.02
CA GLY A 129 2.11 -6.91 -2.03
C GLY A 129 1.93 -7.78 -0.79
N GLU A 130 1.59 -7.14 0.33
CA GLU A 130 1.27 -7.78 1.60
C GLU A 130 -0.07 -8.52 1.53
N VAL A 131 -1.08 -7.94 0.87
CA VAL A 131 -2.34 -8.62 0.54
C VAL A 131 -2.12 -9.79 -0.41
N CYS A 132 -1.19 -9.69 -1.36
CA CYS A 132 -0.79 -10.82 -2.22
C CYS A 132 -0.16 -11.97 -1.42
N LEU A 133 0.81 -11.67 -0.54
CA LEU A 133 1.43 -12.67 0.33
C LEU A 133 0.40 -13.31 1.28
N TYR A 134 -0.45 -12.50 1.90
CA TYR A 134 -1.54 -12.97 2.76
C TYR A 134 -2.52 -13.85 1.99
N THR A 135 -2.83 -13.54 0.73
CA THR A 135 -3.72 -14.36 -0.12
C THR A 135 -3.12 -15.75 -0.35
N ILE A 136 -1.84 -15.86 -0.70
CA ILE A 136 -1.17 -17.16 -0.89
C ILE A 136 -1.21 -17.96 0.43
N TRP A 137 -0.81 -17.33 1.53
CA TRP A 137 -0.81 -17.93 2.87
C TRP A 137 -2.21 -18.40 3.28
N TYR A 138 -3.23 -17.56 3.12
CA TYR A 138 -4.61 -17.84 3.53
C TYR A 138 -5.23 -18.97 2.71
N LEU A 139 -4.98 -19.04 1.40
CA LEU A 139 -5.43 -20.15 0.56
C LEU A 139 -4.86 -21.48 1.04
N MET A 140 -3.58 -21.53 1.39
CA MET A 140 -2.90 -22.77 1.80
C MET A 140 -3.18 -23.18 3.26
N GLU A 141 -3.21 -22.23 4.19
CA GLU A 141 -3.52 -22.49 5.60
C GLU A 141 -4.99 -22.89 5.82
N ASN A 142 -5.90 -22.56 4.90
CA ASN A 142 -7.31 -22.95 4.99
C ASN A 142 -7.72 -24.07 4.03
N TYR A 143 -6.84 -24.52 3.13
CA TYR A 143 -7.10 -25.69 2.28
C TYR A 143 -7.32 -26.94 3.12
N GLY A 144 -8.44 -27.65 2.88
CA GLY A 144 -8.86 -28.80 3.69
C GLY A 144 -9.37 -28.46 5.09
N ARG A 145 -9.43 -27.17 5.48
CA ARG A 145 -10.03 -26.68 6.73
C ARG A 145 -11.33 -25.90 6.50
N VAL A 146 -11.42 -25.18 5.38
CA VAL A 146 -12.59 -24.38 4.98
C VAL A 146 -13.04 -24.82 3.60
N ASP A 147 -14.20 -25.49 3.51
CA ASP A 147 -14.71 -26.12 2.28
C ASP A 147 -14.68 -25.16 1.07
N ARG A 148 -15.08 -23.90 1.26
CA ARG A 148 -15.09 -22.90 0.19
C ARG A 148 -13.69 -22.57 -0.34
N ILE A 149 -12.65 -22.65 0.49
CA ILE A 149 -11.25 -22.44 0.08
C ILE A 149 -10.70 -23.70 -0.59
N THR A 150 -11.06 -24.89 -0.08
CA THR A 150 -10.73 -26.18 -0.73
C THR A 150 -11.27 -26.20 -2.17
N SER A 151 -12.57 -25.98 -2.37
CA SER A 151 -13.18 -25.91 -3.72
C SER A 151 -12.54 -24.82 -4.59
N LEU A 152 -12.16 -23.68 -4.01
CA LEU A 152 -11.55 -22.59 -4.77
C LEU A 152 -10.16 -22.95 -5.31
N VAL A 153 -9.32 -23.63 -4.54
CA VAL A 153 -7.97 -24.11 -4.96
C VAL A 153 -8.06 -25.35 -5.86
N ASP A 154 -9.10 -26.17 -5.67
CA ASP A 154 -9.33 -27.33 -6.52
C ASP A 154 -9.82 -26.93 -7.91
N GLU A 155 -10.79 -26.01 -8.01
CA GLU A 155 -11.43 -25.68 -9.28
C GLU A 155 -10.83 -24.47 -10.04
N ARG A 156 -9.89 -23.71 -9.46
CA ARG A 156 -9.29 -22.52 -10.09
C ARG A 156 -7.76 -22.57 -10.01
N ALA A 157 -7.12 -21.77 -10.84
CA ALA A 157 -5.70 -21.46 -10.74
C ALA A 157 -5.51 -19.98 -10.31
N PHE A 158 -4.43 -19.68 -9.60
CA PHE A 158 -4.04 -18.31 -9.27
C PHE A 158 -2.62 -18.03 -9.73
N TYR A 159 -2.42 -16.85 -10.31
CA TYR A 159 -1.10 -16.30 -10.63
C TYR A 159 -0.95 -15.01 -9.83
N ILE A 160 -0.16 -15.06 -8.75
CA ILE A 160 -0.07 -13.99 -7.76
C ILE A 160 1.31 -13.35 -7.81
N VAL A 161 1.38 -12.04 -8.08
CA VAL A 161 2.61 -11.25 -8.25
C VAL A 161 2.65 -10.14 -7.20
N PRO A 162 3.30 -10.34 -6.03
CA PRO A 162 3.27 -9.35 -4.96
C PRO A 162 3.88 -8.00 -5.32
N THR A 163 4.84 -7.98 -6.25
CA THR A 163 5.37 -6.73 -6.79
C THR A 163 5.81 -6.88 -8.24
N VAL A 164 5.26 -6.05 -9.12
CA VAL A 164 5.74 -5.87 -10.51
C VAL A 164 6.81 -4.76 -10.62
N ASN A 165 6.90 -3.87 -9.63
CA ASN A 165 7.96 -2.89 -9.47
C ASN A 165 8.78 -3.17 -8.18
N PRO A 166 9.61 -4.25 -8.17
CA PRO A 166 10.40 -4.58 -6.99
C PRO A 166 11.44 -3.51 -6.67
N ASP A 167 11.99 -2.80 -7.67
CA ASP A 167 13.02 -1.78 -7.42
C ASP A 167 12.46 -0.56 -6.67
N GLY A 168 11.34 0.02 -7.15
CA GLY A 168 10.67 1.12 -6.46
C GLY A 168 10.13 0.72 -5.09
N ARG A 169 9.72 -0.54 -4.91
CA ARG A 169 9.29 -1.08 -3.61
C ARG A 169 10.45 -1.17 -2.61
N ASP A 170 11.60 -1.69 -3.06
CA ASP A 170 12.81 -1.80 -2.23
C ASP A 170 13.32 -0.40 -1.85
N PHE A 171 13.28 0.54 -2.79
CA PHE A 171 13.62 1.94 -2.54
C PHE A 171 12.66 2.61 -1.53
N PHE A 172 11.35 2.31 -1.57
CA PHE A 172 10.43 2.81 -0.55
C PHE A 172 10.76 2.30 0.86
N MET A 173 11.26 1.06 0.97
CA MET A 173 11.55 0.41 2.25
C MET A 173 12.92 0.82 2.85
N HIS A 174 13.85 1.32 2.03
CA HIS A 174 15.23 1.59 2.44
C HIS A 174 15.73 3.02 2.16
N GLY A 175 15.06 3.78 1.31
CA GLY A 175 15.36 5.18 0.98
C GLY A 175 14.42 6.19 1.66
N THR A 176 14.47 7.45 1.22
CA THR A 176 13.64 8.56 1.76
C THR A 176 12.17 8.53 1.30
N GLY A 177 11.77 7.52 0.52
CA GLY A 177 10.42 7.33 0.00
C GLY A 177 9.99 8.25 -1.16
N ALA A 178 10.73 9.33 -1.43
CA ALA A 178 10.56 10.14 -2.64
C ALA A 178 10.96 9.33 -3.90
N ALA A 179 10.37 9.61 -5.06
CA ALA A 179 10.54 8.84 -6.32
C ALA A 179 10.28 7.31 -6.27
N ALA A 180 9.92 6.73 -5.12
CA ALA A 180 9.64 5.30 -4.96
C ALA A 180 8.33 4.80 -5.63
N ARG A 181 7.62 5.70 -6.32
CA ARG A 181 6.35 5.40 -7.02
C ARG A 181 6.61 4.72 -8.37
N THR A 182 7.53 5.27 -9.15
CA THR A 182 7.83 4.93 -10.54
C THR A 182 8.79 3.75 -10.65
N GLY A 183 8.96 3.21 -11.85
CA GLY A 183 9.98 2.19 -12.13
C GLY A 183 11.37 2.83 -12.26
N HIS A 184 12.37 2.20 -11.64
CA HIS A 184 13.73 2.73 -11.49
C HIS A 184 14.59 2.35 -12.70
N PHE A 185 14.55 3.21 -13.72
CA PHE A 185 15.44 3.18 -14.89
C PHE A 185 16.12 4.55 -14.97
N PRO A 186 17.46 4.61 -15.04
CA PRO A 186 18.19 5.89 -15.03
C PRO A 186 17.93 6.64 -16.33
N VAL A 187 17.61 7.92 -16.21
CA VAL A 187 17.37 8.81 -17.35
C VAL A 187 18.10 10.12 -17.13
N ASP A 188 18.77 10.57 -18.18
CA ASP A 188 19.28 11.93 -18.34
C ASP A 188 18.08 12.84 -18.65
N ASP A 189 17.60 13.54 -17.62
CA ASP A 189 16.29 14.20 -17.64
C ASP A 189 16.33 15.66 -18.16
N ASP A 190 17.50 16.31 -18.11
CA ASP A 190 17.75 17.66 -18.63
C ASP A 190 18.62 17.71 -19.91
N GLY A 191 19.39 16.65 -20.19
CA GLY A 191 20.26 16.49 -21.35
C GLY A 191 21.74 16.84 -21.11
N ASP A 192 22.20 16.90 -19.86
CA ASP A 192 23.59 17.23 -19.52
C ASP A 192 24.58 16.05 -19.70
N GLY A 193 24.07 14.83 -19.80
CA GLY A 193 24.83 13.58 -19.97
C GLY A 193 25.05 12.76 -18.69
N MET A 194 24.47 13.17 -17.56
CA MET A 194 24.37 12.43 -16.30
C MET A 194 22.91 12.03 -16.04
N ALA A 195 22.60 11.28 -14.98
CA ALA A 195 21.26 10.72 -14.75
C ALA A 195 21.00 10.42 -13.27
N ASP A 196 19.78 10.73 -12.80
CA ASP A 196 19.34 10.63 -11.40
C ASP A 196 20.21 11.49 -10.42
N GLU A 197 20.71 12.65 -10.85
CA GLU A 197 21.70 13.50 -10.12
C GLU A 197 21.06 14.44 -9.07
N ASP A 198 19.89 15.02 -9.36
CA ASP A 198 19.17 15.92 -8.45
C ASP A 198 18.03 15.23 -7.66
N GLY A 199 18.35 14.08 -7.07
CA GLY A 199 17.44 13.39 -6.18
C GLY A 199 17.06 14.20 -4.92
N PRO A 200 15.79 14.18 -4.47
CA PRO A 200 15.30 14.94 -3.32
C PRO A 200 16.18 14.86 -2.06
N ALA A 201 16.48 16.02 -1.47
CA ALA A 201 17.44 16.15 -0.38
C ALA A 201 16.76 16.36 0.97
N ASP A 202 16.82 15.37 1.86
CA ASP A 202 16.53 15.55 3.30
C ASP A 202 17.57 16.51 3.91
N LEU A 203 17.19 17.77 4.11
CA LEU A 203 18.07 18.84 4.57
C LEU A 203 18.35 18.75 6.07
N ASN A 204 17.60 17.93 6.81
CA ASN A 204 17.61 17.91 8.28
C ASN A 204 18.03 16.55 8.88
N GLY A 205 18.17 15.51 8.06
CA GLY A 205 18.68 14.19 8.41
C GLY A 205 17.67 13.31 9.17
N ASN A 206 16.37 13.51 8.95
CA ASN A 206 15.30 12.77 9.63
C ASN A 206 14.82 11.51 8.88
N GLY A 207 15.27 11.30 7.64
CA GLY A 207 14.92 10.16 6.78
C GLY A 207 13.67 10.36 5.91
N VAL A 208 13.06 11.55 5.88
CA VAL A 208 11.90 11.88 5.02
C VAL A 208 12.12 13.21 4.29
N VAL A 209 11.41 13.40 3.18
CA VAL A 209 11.40 14.67 2.43
C VAL A 209 10.13 15.44 2.80
N GLU A 210 10.26 16.47 3.64
CA GLU A 210 9.17 17.32 4.10
C GLU A 210 8.83 18.47 3.14
N GLN A 211 7.71 19.16 3.40
CA GLN A 211 7.30 20.35 2.66
C GLN A 211 7.66 21.61 3.44
N ILE A 212 8.47 22.49 2.85
CA ILE A 212 8.95 23.72 3.50
C ILE A 212 7.81 24.75 3.59
N ARG A 213 7.62 25.29 4.80
CA ARG A 213 6.56 26.27 5.12
C ARG A 213 7.18 27.53 5.69
N LYS A 214 6.99 28.66 5.01
CA LYS A 214 7.45 29.97 5.49
C LYS A 214 6.33 30.66 6.26
N HIS A 215 6.59 31.05 7.50
CA HIS A 215 5.67 31.88 8.29
C HIS A 215 5.82 33.35 7.88
N VAL A 216 4.76 33.93 7.32
CA VAL A 216 4.65 35.32 6.84
C VAL A 216 3.30 35.91 7.28
N PRO A 217 3.19 36.36 8.55
CA PRO A 217 1.93 36.82 9.13
C PRO A 217 1.19 37.87 8.31
N GLY A 218 -0.08 37.61 8.00
CA GLY A 218 -0.93 38.49 7.20
C GLY A 218 -0.46 38.75 5.76
N GLN A 219 0.50 37.99 5.24
CA GLN A 219 1.06 38.13 3.88
C GLN A 219 1.08 36.80 3.10
N GLY A 220 0.63 35.71 3.72
CA GLY A 220 0.57 34.38 3.12
C GLY A 220 -0.73 34.09 2.37
N ASN A 221 -0.69 33.03 1.56
CA ASN A 221 -1.86 32.45 0.88
C ASN A 221 -2.39 31.18 1.58
N MET A 222 -1.76 30.76 2.67
CA MET A 222 -2.13 29.59 3.46
C MET A 222 -2.36 29.94 4.93
N LYS A 223 -3.29 29.22 5.56
CA LYS A 223 -3.53 29.24 7.02
C LYS A 223 -3.51 27.83 7.58
N LYS A 224 -3.39 27.67 8.89
CA LYS A 224 -3.53 26.36 9.53
C LYS A 224 -4.98 25.87 9.42
N SER A 225 -5.15 24.58 9.15
CA SER A 225 -6.48 23.95 9.23
C SER A 225 -7.06 24.10 10.64
N GLY A 226 -8.36 24.36 10.71
CA GLY A 226 -9.11 24.33 11.97
C GLY A 226 -9.28 22.91 12.53
N ALA A 227 -9.10 21.87 11.71
CA ALA A 227 -9.22 20.47 12.11
C ALA A 227 -7.88 19.87 12.58
N ASP A 228 -6.76 20.20 11.91
CA ASP A 228 -5.43 19.75 12.30
C ASP A 228 -4.37 20.85 12.06
N PRO A 229 -3.75 21.43 13.11
CA PRO A 229 -2.76 22.50 12.96
C PRO A 229 -1.45 22.05 12.28
N ARG A 230 -1.28 20.75 12.01
CA ARG A 230 -0.20 20.19 11.17
C ARG A 230 -0.47 20.34 9.67
N ILE A 231 -1.70 20.64 9.26
CA ILE A 231 -2.11 20.81 7.86
C ILE A 231 -2.28 22.31 7.56
N LEU A 232 -1.85 22.73 6.37
CA LEU A 232 -2.14 24.06 5.84
C LEU A 232 -3.27 23.97 4.82
N GLU A 233 -4.21 24.91 4.89
CA GLU A 233 -5.31 25.09 3.95
C GLU A 233 -5.14 26.43 3.21
N PRO A 234 -5.53 26.51 1.92
CA PRO A 234 -5.56 27.78 1.22
C PRO A 234 -6.55 28.75 1.87
N VAL A 235 -6.17 30.03 1.94
CA VAL A 235 -7.10 31.08 2.41
C VAL A 235 -8.18 31.36 1.38
N ARG A 236 -9.31 31.92 1.82
CA ARG A 236 -10.38 32.32 0.91
C ARG A 236 -9.96 33.55 0.10
N PRO A 237 -10.53 33.78 -1.11
CA PRO A 237 -10.30 35.03 -1.84
C PRO A 237 -10.60 36.25 -0.97
N GLY A 238 -9.62 37.14 -0.81
CA GLY A 238 -9.71 38.34 0.04
C GLY A 238 -9.36 38.14 1.53
N GLU A 239 -9.05 36.92 1.97
CA GLU A 239 -8.50 36.61 3.29
C GLU A 239 -6.96 36.57 3.21
N ALA A 240 -6.27 37.11 4.22
CA ALA A 240 -4.82 37.02 4.33
C ALA A 240 -4.43 35.83 5.23
N GLY A 241 -3.44 35.05 4.80
CA GLY A 241 -2.87 33.93 5.55
C GLY A 241 -1.58 34.29 6.27
N ASP A 242 -1.12 33.38 7.11
CA ASP A 242 0.14 33.51 7.87
C ASP A 242 1.26 32.62 7.32
N TYR A 243 1.00 31.83 6.28
CA TYR A 243 1.94 30.87 5.72
C TYR A 243 1.99 30.92 4.19
N VAL A 244 3.16 30.60 3.64
CA VAL A 244 3.40 30.28 2.22
C VAL A 244 4.10 28.92 2.17
N LEU A 245 3.68 28.07 1.24
CA LEU A 245 4.40 26.84 0.89
C LEU A 245 5.53 27.19 -0.07
N LEU A 246 6.76 26.74 0.23
CA LEU A 246 7.93 26.97 -0.62
C LEU A 246 8.28 25.80 -1.55
N GLY A 247 7.63 24.64 -1.39
CA GLY A 247 7.95 23.42 -2.13
C GLY A 247 8.31 22.27 -1.19
N GLN A 248 8.83 21.18 -1.76
CA GLN A 248 9.52 20.15 -0.98
C GLN A 248 10.89 20.66 -0.54
N GLU A 249 11.50 20.00 0.45
CA GLU A 249 12.93 20.20 0.71
C GLU A 249 13.79 19.56 -0.38
N GLY A 250 14.86 20.26 -0.73
CA GLY A 250 15.72 19.94 -1.87
C GLY A 250 16.89 20.92 -1.92
N LEU A 251 17.87 20.59 -2.75
CA LEU A 251 18.95 21.48 -3.14
C LEU A 251 18.85 21.70 -4.65
N ASP A 252 19.30 22.86 -5.11
CA ASP A 252 19.56 23.15 -6.51
C ASP A 252 21.02 22.75 -6.73
N ARG A 253 21.26 21.53 -7.23
CA ARG A 253 22.62 20.95 -7.30
C ARG A 253 23.37 21.34 -8.58
N ASP A 254 22.65 21.52 -9.67
CA ASP A 254 23.16 21.87 -11.01
C ASP A 254 23.15 23.39 -11.28
N GLY A 255 22.28 24.15 -10.62
CA GLY A 255 22.11 25.58 -10.78
C GLY A 255 21.03 26.00 -11.80
N ASP A 256 20.13 25.10 -12.22
CA ASP A 256 19.03 25.41 -13.16
C ASP A 256 17.93 26.30 -12.55
N GLY A 257 17.88 26.38 -11.20
CA GLY A 257 16.90 27.16 -10.45
C GLY A 257 15.71 26.35 -9.92
N ARG A 258 15.72 25.02 -10.06
CA ARG A 258 14.75 24.09 -9.48
C ARG A 258 15.40 23.27 -8.36
N VAL A 259 14.63 22.35 -7.75
CA VAL A 259 15.08 21.56 -6.60
C VAL A 259 14.42 20.17 -6.58
N GLY A 260 15.24 19.13 -6.49
CA GLY A 260 14.78 17.74 -6.36
C GLY A 260 14.11 17.16 -7.60
N GLU A 261 14.46 17.62 -8.81
CA GLU A 261 13.74 17.26 -10.05
C GLU A 261 14.23 15.96 -10.70
N ASP A 262 15.51 15.58 -10.53
CA ASP A 262 16.13 14.40 -11.17
C ASP A 262 16.46 13.30 -10.15
N GLY A 263 15.41 12.68 -9.61
CA GLY A 263 15.52 11.55 -8.69
C GLY A 263 15.14 10.21 -9.34
N PRO A 264 15.69 9.08 -8.85
CA PRO A 264 15.58 7.79 -9.52
C PRO A 264 14.13 7.34 -9.75
N GLY A 265 13.74 7.28 -11.03
CA GLY A 265 12.57 6.57 -11.51
C GLY A 265 11.59 7.40 -12.33
N ARG A 266 11.45 7.05 -13.61
CA ARG A 266 10.71 7.87 -14.58
C ARG A 266 9.45 7.25 -15.19
N TYR A 267 9.44 5.94 -15.46
CA TYR A 267 8.28 5.32 -16.11
C TYR A 267 7.19 4.99 -15.09
N ASP A 268 5.96 5.44 -15.35
CA ASP A 268 4.76 5.05 -14.61
C ASP A 268 4.20 3.76 -15.25
N PRO A 269 4.37 2.57 -14.63
CA PRO A 269 3.99 1.32 -15.29
C PRO A 269 2.47 1.21 -15.49
N ASN A 270 1.69 1.94 -14.69
CA ASN A 270 0.23 2.04 -14.80
C ASN A 270 -0.21 3.02 -15.92
N ARG A 271 0.73 3.57 -16.70
CA ARG A 271 0.42 4.29 -17.94
C ARG A 271 0.73 3.45 -19.17
N ASN A 272 1.78 2.62 -19.14
CA ASN A 272 2.36 1.96 -20.31
C ASN A 272 1.53 0.78 -20.90
N TYR A 273 0.20 0.76 -20.71
CA TYR A 273 -0.68 -0.21 -21.35
C TYR A 273 -0.86 0.12 -22.85
N PRO A 274 -0.94 -0.88 -23.75
CA PRO A 274 -1.06 -0.67 -25.20
C PRO A 274 -2.45 -0.22 -25.66
N ALA A 275 -3.36 0.12 -24.75
CA ALA A 275 -4.72 0.58 -25.00
C ALA A 275 -5.01 1.84 -24.17
N ASP A 276 -5.88 2.71 -24.70
CA ASP A 276 -6.38 3.92 -24.02
C ASP A 276 -5.29 4.90 -23.50
N TRP A 277 -4.16 5.02 -24.21
CA TRP A 277 -3.14 6.06 -23.96
C TRP A 277 -3.49 7.39 -24.66
N PRO A 278 -3.88 8.46 -23.94
CA PRO A 278 -3.82 9.82 -24.45
C PRO A 278 -2.41 10.40 -24.27
N PRO A 279 -1.80 10.99 -25.32
CA PRO A 279 -0.54 11.73 -25.16
C PRO A 279 -0.73 12.95 -24.24
N ASN A 280 0.36 13.42 -23.62
CA ASN A 280 0.29 14.40 -22.52
C ASN A 280 -0.44 15.71 -22.84
N TYR A 281 -0.53 16.12 -24.11
CA TYR A 281 -1.26 17.31 -24.56
C TYR A 281 -2.79 17.12 -24.71
N VAL A 282 -3.31 15.93 -24.45
CA VAL A 282 -4.75 15.57 -24.51
C VAL A 282 -5.37 15.49 -23.10
N ARG A 283 -4.58 15.73 -22.05
CA ARG A 283 -5.02 15.73 -20.64
C ARG A 283 -5.48 17.11 -20.17
#